data_AF-A0A6V3MXE7-F1
#
_entry.id   AF-A0A6V3MXE7-F1
#
_cell.length_a   1.000
_cell.length_b   1.000
_cell.length_c   1.000
_cell.angle_alpha   90.00
_cell.angle_beta   90.00
_cell.angle_gamma   90.00
#
_symmetry.space_group_name_H-M   'P 1'
#
loop_
_entity.id
_entity.type
_entity.pdbx_description
1 polymer ?
#
loop_
_entity_poly.entity_id
_entity_poly.type
_entity_poly.pdbx_seq_one_letter_code
_entity_poly.pdbx_strand_id
1 'polypeptide(L)'
;MCKKGWYGADCSQTCPGGVHNPCNGRGTCDQITGSCACNSTHFYGSACESVCPCEGRGLCDDAGQCSCFKGYYGPECQYKCPEGCGENGHGVCKHTNPPSCVCVPGWWGPACNNTCPGGSENPCLGNGICNGVDGTCKCNPSYDGDACQIKLCPYNCHNNGECSSATGVCSCYDGFEPPYCTKGGGGASSNVSRVHGIIGFVQSTASVEEYVEELTLKVVRDAGTQGNVSAIVEFRDETSVKGLDYWGLNGQGLYWDDGDSSDREIKITIIQDARPEPAEYFKVVITGLSGGAMLGNITEVRVEIRANNFTGNTDKLAVEVKFRLTKSIDSLPELSQERAQFENWFIDDVSGLLAIDRPRVQVETLSSDRKGTFIQILLLPSVETKGEVLDPNLGK
;
A
#
# COMPACT_ATOMS: atom_id res chain seq x y z
N MET A 1 -57.24 -0.09 15.53
CA MET A 1 -56.56 1.16 15.11
C MET A 1 -56.81 2.19 16.18
N CYS A 2 -55.74 2.70 16.80
CA CYS A 2 -55.85 3.64 17.91
C CYS A 2 -56.09 5.08 17.42
N LYS A 3 -56.61 5.94 18.30
CA LYS A 3 -56.69 7.38 18.02
C LYS A 3 -55.28 7.99 17.99
N LYS A 4 -55.11 9.10 17.26
CA LYS A 4 -53.82 9.81 17.19
C LYS A 4 -53.29 10.09 18.61
N GLY A 5 -52.03 9.75 18.85
CA GLY A 5 -51.36 9.93 20.14
C GLY A 5 -51.55 8.78 21.15
N TRP A 6 -52.24 7.70 20.77
CA TRP A 6 -52.44 6.51 21.59
C TRP A 6 -51.92 5.25 20.90
N TYR A 7 -51.44 4.27 21.67
CA TYR A 7 -50.90 3.01 21.18
C TYR A 7 -51.23 1.81 22.09
N GLY A 8 -50.91 0.61 21.62
CA GLY A 8 -51.05 -0.65 22.35
C GLY A 8 -52.32 -1.43 21.99
N ALA A 9 -52.42 -2.67 22.47
CA ALA A 9 -53.50 -3.59 22.11
C ALA A 9 -54.91 -3.07 22.45
N ASP A 10 -55.03 -2.24 23.49
CA ASP A 10 -56.28 -1.62 23.95
C ASP A 10 -56.31 -0.10 23.79
N CYS A 11 -55.27 0.50 23.16
CA CYS A 11 -55.12 1.94 22.98
C CYS A 11 -55.13 2.75 24.30
N SER A 12 -54.71 2.17 25.41
CA SER A 12 -54.66 2.83 26.73
C SER A 12 -53.36 3.59 27.00
N GLN A 13 -52.31 3.36 26.19
CA GLN A 13 -51.00 3.97 26.35
C GLN A 13 -50.88 5.23 25.50
N THR A 14 -50.20 6.26 26.00
CA THR A 14 -49.96 7.51 25.27
C THR A 14 -48.60 7.50 24.60
N CYS A 15 -48.53 7.90 23.33
CA CYS A 15 -47.27 8.07 22.63
C CYS A 15 -46.33 9.05 23.37
N PRO A 16 -45.01 8.85 23.29
CA PRO A 16 -44.02 9.83 23.75
C PRO A 16 -44.31 11.22 23.17
N GLY A 17 -44.07 12.31 23.91
CA GLY A 17 -44.51 13.67 23.53
C GLY A 17 -46.01 13.96 23.76
N GLY A 18 -46.77 12.96 24.19
CA GLY A 18 -48.16 13.09 24.62
C GLY A 18 -49.18 13.01 23.48
N VAL A 19 -50.47 13.10 23.85
CA VAL A 19 -51.59 12.83 22.93
C VAL A 19 -51.82 13.94 21.90
N HIS A 20 -51.43 15.18 22.21
CA HIS A 20 -51.63 16.33 21.34
C HIS A 20 -50.53 16.45 20.29
N ASN A 21 -49.28 16.26 20.72
CA ASN A 21 -48.09 16.34 19.87
C ASN A 21 -47.25 15.07 20.02
N PRO A 22 -47.76 13.90 19.57
CA PRO A 22 -46.99 12.66 19.62
C PRO A 22 -45.64 12.85 18.92
N CYS A 23 -44.58 12.31 19.52
CA CYS A 23 -43.20 12.47 19.10
C CYS A 23 -42.76 13.93 18.97
N ASN A 24 -43.29 14.80 19.84
CA ASN A 24 -43.11 16.26 19.83
C ASN A 24 -43.45 16.93 18.48
N GLY A 25 -44.24 16.28 17.63
CA GLY A 25 -44.52 16.74 16.26
C GLY A 25 -43.34 16.64 15.30
N ARG A 26 -42.27 15.95 15.69
CA ARG A 26 -41.00 15.79 14.94
C ARG A 26 -40.78 14.37 14.42
N GLY A 27 -41.81 13.54 14.52
CA GLY A 27 -41.80 12.14 14.09
C GLY A 27 -43.21 11.54 14.04
N THR A 28 -43.28 10.25 13.74
CA THR A 28 -44.52 9.46 13.73
C THR A 28 -44.49 8.42 14.84
N CYS A 29 -45.62 8.23 15.53
CA CYS A 29 -45.75 7.22 16.57
C CYS A 29 -46.34 5.93 16.01
N ASP A 30 -45.68 4.80 16.26
CA ASP A 30 -46.22 3.47 15.97
C ASP A 30 -47.39 3.14 16.92
N GLN A 31 -48.55 2.78 16.36
CA GLN A 31 -49.77 2.55 17.15
C GLN A 31 -49.80 1.19 17.88
N ILE A 32 -48.85 0.30 17.60
CA ILE A 32 -48.73 -1.02 18.24
C ILE A 32 -47.70 -0.94 19.36
N THR A 33 -46.50 -0.42 19.07
CA THR A 33 -45.37 -0.42 20.01
C THR A 33 -45.24 0.88 20.81
N GLY A 34 -45.79 1.99 20.31
CA GLY A 34 -45.61 3.32 20.92
C GLY A 34 -44.26 3.97 20.60
N SER A 35 -43.45 3.36 19.74
CA SER A 35 -42.14 3.88 19.34
C SER A 35 -42.28 5.08 18.41
N CYS A 36 -41.44 6.10 18.62
CA CYS A 36 -41.37 7.26 17.75
C CYS A 36 -40.34 7.08 16.64
N ALA A 37 -40.77 7.15 15.38
CA ALA A 37 -39.90 7.29 14.23
C ALA A 37 -39.62 8.77 13.98
N CYS A 38 -38.48 9.26 14.47
CA CYS A 38 -38.07 10.66 14.34
C CYS A 38 -37.62 11.02 12.93
N ASN A 39 -37.72 12.31 12.56
CA ASN A 39 -37.03 12.81 11.39
C ASN A 39 -35.52 12.87 11.68
N SER A 40 -34.83 11.76 11.43
CA SER A 40 -33.42 11.52 11.78
C SER A 40 -32.41 12.44 11.09
N THR A 41 -32.83 13.28 10.14
CA THR A 41 -31.99 14.38 9.62
C THR A 41 -31.90 15.56 10.58
N HIS A 42 -32.83 15.68 11.53
CA HIS A 42 -32.95 16.85 12.41
C HIS A 42 -33.17 16.51 13.88
N PHE A 43 -33.75 15.35 14.21
CA PHE A 43 -34.13 15.01 15.59
C PHE A 43 -33.94 13.53 15.93
N TYR A 44 -33.66 13.25 17.20
CA TYR A 44 -33.54 11.91 17.78
C TYR A 44 -34.10 11.85 19.21
N GLY A 45 -34.12 10.66 19.79
CA GLY A 45 -34.58 10.40 21.15
C GLY A 45 -35.97 9.80 21.19
N SER A 46 -36.36 9.28 22.35
CA SER A 46 -37.59 8.48 22.53
C SER A 46 -38.88 9.23 22.17
N ALA A 47 -38.87 10.56 22.22
CA ALA A 47 -39.95 11.45 21.82
C ALA A 47 -39.51 12.47 20.74
N CYS A 48 -38.38 12.28 20.08
CA CYS A 48 -37.79 13.24 19.12
C CYS A 48 -37.49 14.62 19.73
N GLU A 49 -37.10 14.65 21.00
CA GLU A 49 -36.84 15.84 21.81
C GLU A 49 -35.49 16.51 21.49
N SER A 50 -34.50 15.71 21.09
CA SER A 50 -33.13 16.16 20.88
C SER A 50 -32.86 16.52 19.43
N VAL A 51 -31.98 17.51 19.20
CA VAL A 51 -31.53 17.91 17.86
C VAL A 51 -30.42 16.98 17.39
N CYS A 52 -30.51 16.52 16.15
CA CYS A 52 -29.50 15.68 15.53
C CYS A 52 -28.17 16.43 15.40
N PRO A 53 -27.05 15.90 15.93
CA PRO A 53 -25.78 16.61 15.96
C PRO A 53 -25.05 16.62 14.61
N CYS A 54 -25.57 15.94 13.58
CA CYS A 54 -24.86 15.70 12.32
C CYS A 54 -24.78 16.92 11.37
N GLU A 55 -24.96 18.14 11.86
CA GLU A 55 -24.87 19.40 11.10
C GLU A 55 -25.74 19.46 9.82
N GLY A 56 -26.85 18.70 9.80
CA GLY A 56 -27.70 18.52 8.61
C GLY A 56 -27.01 17.77 7.45
N ARG A 57 -25.86 17.16 7.71
CA ARG A 57 -24.98 16.45 6.76
C ARG A 57 -24.94 14.94 7.01
N GLY A 58 -25.85 14.44 7.83
CA GLY A 58 -26.00 13.02 8.13
C GLY A 58 -27.32 12.71 8.81
N LEU A 59 -27.54 11.43 9.06
CA LEU A 59 -28.64 10.91 9.87
C LEU A 59 -28.08 10.50 11.23
N CYS A 60 -28.78 10.80 12.32
CA CYS A 60 -28.43 10.23 13.63
C CYS A 60 -29.36 9.07 13.98
N ASP A 61 -28.81 8.11 14.73
CA ASP A 61 -29.60 7.08 15.40
C ASP A 61 -30.24 7.61 16.70
N ASP A 62 -30.93 6.73 17.43
CA ASP A 62 -31.61 7.08 18.68
C ASP A 62 -30.65 7.44 19.84
N ALA A 63 -29.35 7.15 19.69
CA ALA A 63 -28.30 7.57 20.62
C ALA A 63 -27.61 8.88 20.19
N GLY A 64 -27.96 9.42 19.01
CA GLY A 64 -27.35 10.62 18.44
C GLY A 64 -26.09 10.35 17.62
N GLN A 65 -25.74 9.09 17.34
CA GLN A 65 -24.57 8.74 16.54
C GLN A 65 -24.82 8.98 15.05
N CYS A 66 -23.90 9.68 14.39
CA CYS A 66 -24.07 10.11 13.01
C CYS A 66 -23.63 9.08 11.96
N SER A 67 -24.48 8.93 10.94
CA SER A 67 -24.20 8.32 9.64
C SER A 67 -24.15 9.43 8.59
N CYS A 68 -22.95 9.81 8.16
CA CYS A 68 -22.75 10.96 7.29
C CYS A 68 -23.22 10.71 5.85
N PHE A 69 -23.72 11.76 5.22
CA PHE A 69 -23.97 11.78 3.78
C PHE A 69 -22.65 11.74 2.99
N LYS A 70 -22.74 11.30 1.73
CA LYS A 70 -21.59 11.20 0.83
C LYS A 70 -20.78 12.51 0.80
N GLY A 71 -19.47 12.42 0.99
CA GLY A 71 -18.55 13.56 1.00
C GLY A 71 -18.34 14.22 2.37
N TYR A 72 -19.00 13.73 3.42
CA TYR A 72 -18.82 14.21 4.79
C TYR A 72 -18.35 13.10 5.72
N TYR A 73 -17.60 13.47 6.75
CA TYR A 73 -17.09 12.53 7.74
C TYR A 73 -16.85 13.20 9.10
N GLY A 74 -16.50 12.37 10.08
CA GLY A 74 -16.32 12.78 11.46
C GLY A 74 -17.53 12.43 12.32
N PRO A 75 -17.38 12.52 13.66
CA PRO A 75 -18.43 12.14 14.61
C PRO A 75 -19.72 12.95 14.46
N GLU A 76 -19.64 14.17 13.93
CA GLU A 76 -20.77 15.09 13.72
C GLU A 76 -20.93 15.45 12.23
N CYS A 77 -20.27 14.71 11.33
CA CYS A 77 -20.24 15.02 9.89
C CYS A 77 -19.73 16.45 9.58
N GLN A 78 -18.89 16.98 10.47
CA GLN A 78 -18.39 18.35 10.41
C GLN A 78 -17.31 18.54 9.32
N TYR A 79 -16.61 17.46 8.96
CA TYR A 79 -15.53 17.52 7.98
C TYR A 79 -16.04 17.19 6.59
N LYS A 80 -15.51 17.90 5.59
CA LYS A 80 -15.81 17.69 4.18
C LYS A 80 -14.60 17.07 3.49
N CYS A 81 -14.84 16.05 2.68
CA CYS A 81 -13.82 15.51 1.78
C CYS A 81 -13.42 16.56 0.73
N PRO A 82 -12.25 16.40 0.09
CA PRO A 82 -11.88 17.24 -1.05
C PRO A 82 -13.00 17.26 -2.08
N GLU A 83 -13.29 18.44 -2.62
CA GLU A 83 -14.40 18.63 -3.56
C GLU A 83 -14.29 17.68 -4.76
N GLY A 84 -15.36 16.94 -5.08
CA GLY A 84 -15.37 15.93 -6.15
C GLY A 84 -14.80 14.56 -5.78
N CYS A 85 -14.17 14.39 -4.62
CA CYS A 85 -13.58 13.11 -4.21
C CYS A 85 -14.63 12.02 -4.04
N GLY A 86 -14.53 10.95 -4.85
CA GLY A 86 -15.45 9.80 -4.81
C GLY A 86 -16.83 10.05 -5.43
N GLU A 87 -17.10 11.25 -5.96
CA GLU A 87 -18.35 11.53 -6.67
C GLU A 87 -18.47 10.66 -7.93
N ASN A 88 -17.38 10.57 -8.68
CA ASN A 88 -17.27 9.78 -9.91
C ASN A 88 -16.81 8.32 -9.67
N GLY A 89 -16.63 7.89 -8.41
CA GLY A 89 -16.19 6.53 -8.07
C GLY A 89 -14.68 6.28 -8.25
N HIS A 90 -13.89 7.30 -8.60
CA HIS A 90 -12.45 7.16 -8.88
C HIS A 90 -11.54 7.48 -7.69
N GLY A 91 -12.12 7.79 -6.53
CA GLY A 91 -11.36 8.18 -5.36
C GLY A 91 -12.05 7.80 -4.05
N VAL A 92 -11.24 7.55 -3.03
CA VAL A 92 -11.68 7.29 -1.67
C VAL A 92 -11.13 8.38 -0.77
N CYS A 93 -12.03 9.02 -0.02
CA CYS A 93 -11.66 10.05 0.93
C CYS A 93 -10.93 9.43 2.13
N LYS A 94 -9.76 9.97 2.45
CA LYS A 94 -9.01 9.63 3.66
C LYS A 94 -9.19 10.74 4.68
N HIS A 95 -9.55 10.33 5.89
CA HIS A 95 -9.83 11.22 7.03
C HIS A 95 -8.52 11.68 7.71
N THR A 96 -7.57 12.19 6.92
CA THR A 96 -6.33 12.81 7.39
C THR A 96 -6.56 14.27 7.74
N ASN A 97 -5.55 14.94 8.32
CA ASN A 97 -5.57 16.39 8.53
C ASN A 97 -4.36 17.04 7.83
N PRO A 98 -4.53 17.69 6.66
CA PRO A 98 -5.80 17.92 5.95
C PRO A 98 -6.38 16.65 5.31
N PRO A 99 -7.70 16.58 5.03
CA PRO A 99 -8.30 15.46 4.32
C PRO A 99 -7.72 15.32 2.92
N SER A 100 -7.51 14.08 2.50
CA SER A 100 -6.92 13.76 1.20
C SER A 100 -7.82 12.82 0.40
N CYS A 101 -7.73 12.88 -0.93
CA CYS A 101 -8.41 11.94 -1.82
C CYS A 101 -7.38 10.96 -2.36
N VAL A 102 -7.61 9.67 -2.15
CA VAL A 102 -6.76 8.61 -2.71
C VAL A 102 -7.42 8.05 -3.95
N CYS A 103 -6.74 8.16 -5.08
CA CYS A 103 -7.27 7.74 -6.36
C CYS A 103 -7.14 6.23 -6.57
N VAL A 104 -8.14 5.65 -7.23
CA VAL A 104 -8.04 4.28 -7.74
C VAL A 104 -7.03 4.24 -8.89
N PRO A 105 -6.41 3.08 -9.20
CA PRO A 105 -5.43 2.97 -10.28
C PRO A 105 -5.95 3.55 -11.61
N GLY A 106 -5.09 4.30 -12.30
CA GLY A 106 -5.44 4.95 -13.57
C GLY A 106 -6.04 6.35 -13.45
N TRP A 107 -6.22 6.86 -12.22
CA TRP A 107 -6.72 8.21 -11.95
C TRP A 107 -5.76 9.00 -11.08
N TRP A 108 -5.80 10.32 -11.23
CA TRP A 108 -4.95 11.22 -10.44
C TRP A 108 -5.59 12.58 -10.18
N GLY A 109 -4.96 13.34 -9.29
CA GLY A 109 -5.32 14.70 -8.93
C GLY A 109 -6.11 14.77 -7.63
N PRO A 110 -6.34 15.99 -7.10
CA PRO A 110 -6.94 16.20 -5.78
C PRO A 110 -8.37 15.65 -5.63
N ALA A 111 -9.06 15.40 -6.74
CA ALA A 111 -10.41 14.84 -6.80
C ALA A 111 -10.49 13.54 -7.62
N CYS A 112 -9.36 13.03 -8.11
CA CYS A 112 -9.31 11.83 -8.96
C CYS A 112 -10.14 11.92 -10.25
N ASN A 113 -10.22 13.13 -10.84
CA ASN A 113 -10.95 13.39 -12.08
C ASN A 113 -10.09 13.30 -13.33
N ASN A 114 -8.76 13.24 -13.19
CA ASN A 114 -7.86 13.16 -14.31
C ASN A 114 -7.48 11.70 -14.57
N THR A 115 -7.43 11.32 -15.83
CA THR A 115 -6.96 10.00 -16.25
C THR A 115 -5.43 10.02 -16.41
N CYS A 116 -4.78 8.93 -16.00
CA CYS A 116 -3.35 8.75 -16.21
C CYS A 116 -2.99 8.69 -17.70
N PRO A 117 -1.76 9.08 -18.09
CA PRO A 117 -1.24 8.81 -19.42
C PRO A 117 -1.39 7.32 -19.77
N GLY A 118 -1.78 6.99 -21.01
CA GLY A 118 -2.11 5.60 -21.40
C GLY A 118 -3.53 5.14 -21.05
N GLY A 119 -4.28 5.92 -20.26
CA GLY A 119 -5.68 5.65 -19.91
C GLY A 119 -5.87 5.03 -18.53
N SER A 120 -7.13 4.86 -18.13
CA SER A 120 -7.49 4.27 -16.83
C SER A 120 -7.37 2.75 -16.82
N GLU A 121 -7.59 2.09 -17.97
CA GLU A 121 -7.48 0.63 -18.10
C GLU A 121 -6.04 0.15 -18.22
N ASN A 122 -5.17 0.95 -18.85
CA ASN A 122 -3.76 0.63 -19.06
C ASN A 122 -2.86 1.83 -18.73
N PRO A 123 -2.83 2.26 -17.46
CA PRO A 123 -2.04 3.42 -17.04
C PRO A 123 -0.56 3.23 -17.36
N CYS A 124 0.07 4.29 -17.85
CA CYS A 124 1.44 4.29 -18.36
C CYS A 124 1.69 3.20 -19.41
N LEU A 125 0.65 2.89 -20.20
CA LEU A 125 0.60 1.81 -21.20
C LEU A 125 0.98 0.43 -20.65
N GLY A 126 0.90 0.23 -19.33
CA GLY A 126 1.34 -1.00 -18.67
C GLY A 126 2.86 -1.11 -18.50
N ASN A 127 3.60 -0.09 -18.93
CA ASN A 127 5.05 -0.01 -18.87
C ASN A 127 5.53 0.94 -17.76
N GLY A 128 4.70 1.21 -16.76
CA GLY A 128 5.05 2.07 -15.64
C GLY A 128 3.96 2.17 -14.59
N ILE A 129 4.21 2.98 -13.56
CA ILE A 129 3.27 3.26 -12.48
C ILE A 129 2.90 4.73 -12.53
N CYS A 130 1.60 5.02 -12.56
CA CYS A 130 1.09 6.39 -12.53
C CYS A 130 1.01 6.92 -11.10
N ASN A 131 1.48 8.15 -10.88
CA ASN A 131 1.35 8.86 -9.62
C ASN A 131 -0.08 9.41 -9.46
N GLY A 132 -0.79 8.98 -8.42
CA GLY A 132 -2.17 9.40 -8.13
C GLY A 132 -2.34 10.87 -7.71
N VAL A 133 -1.25 11.61 -7.49
CA VAL A 133 -1.30 13.03 -7.10
C VAL A 133 -1.15 13.96 -8.30
N ASP A 134 -0.15 13.72 -9.15
CA ASP A 134 0.22 14.61 -10.24
C ASP A 134 0.12 13.98 -11.65
N GLY A 135 -0.22 12.69 -11.74
CA GLY A 135 -0.42 11.97 -12.99
C GLY A 135 0.84 11.58 -13.73
N THR A 136 2.02 11.82 -13.14
CA THR A 136 3.30 11.47 -13.78
C THR A 136 3.50 9.95 -13.81
N CYS A 137 4.04 9.43 -14.92
CA CYS A 137 4.39 8.02 -15.06
C CYS A 137 5.84 7.77 -14.66
N LYS A 138 6.04 6.91 -13.65
CA LYS A 138 7.34 6.31 -13.36
C LYS A 138 7.50 5.06 -14.23
N CYS A 139 8.28 5.16 -15.30
CA CYS A 139 8.44 4.07 -16.26
C CYS A 139 9.26 2.91 -15.73
N ASN A 140 8.87 1.71 -16.17
CA ASN A 140 9.62 0.48 -15.96
C ASN A 140 10.99 0.59 -16.66
N PRO A 141 11.99 -0.18 -16.20
CA PRO A 141 13.28 -0.25 -16.87
C PRO A 141 13.15 -0.50 -18.38
N SER A 142 13.97 0.21 -19.16
CA SER A 142 13.96 0.22 -20.64
C SER A 142 12.74 0.90 -21.29
N TYR A 143 11.93 1.64 -20.54
CA TYR A 143 10.87 2.49 -21.08
C TYR A 143 11.05 3.95 -20.67
N ASP A 144 10.54 4.86 -21.50
CA ASP A 144 10.58 6.30 -21.29
C ASP A 144 9.37 6.99 -21.98
N GLY A 145 9.27 8.30 -21.81
CA GLY A 145 8.18 9.14 -22.30
C GLY A 145 7.04 9.29 -21.29
N ASP A 146 6.20 10.29 -21.52
CA ASP A 146 5.13 10.69 -20.57
C ASP A 146 4.15 9.56 -20.22
N ALA A 147 3.97 8.58 -21.11
CA ALA A 147 3.12 7.41 -20.91
C ALA A 147 3.91 6.10 -20.98
N CYS A 148 5.24 6.13 -20.86
CA CYS A 148 6.13 4.98 -21.00
C CYS A 148 5.99 4.24 -22.35
N GLN A 149 5.74 5.01 -23.41
CA GLN A 149 5.54 4.53 -24.76
C GLN A 149 6.84 4.28 -25.53
N ILE A 150 7.95 4.86 -25.07
CA ILE A 150 9.24 4.78 -25.75
C ILE A 150 10.00 3.59 -25.18
N LYS A 151 10.22 2.55 -25.97
CA LYS A 151 11.17 1.48 -25.64
C LYS A 151 12.59 1.99 -25.91
N LEU A 152 13.40 2.09 -24.86
CA LEU A 152 14.78 2.53 -24.96
C LEU A 152 15.62 1.43 -25.63
N CYS A 153 16.45 1.82 -26.61
CA CYS A 153 17.43 0.91 -27.16
C CYS A 153 18.61 0.75 -26.19
N PRO A 154 19.14 -0.48 -26.07
CA PRO A 154 20.33 -0.70 -25.28
C PRO A 154 21.48 0.17 -25.80
N TYR A 155 22.15 0.88 -24.89
CA TYR A 155 23.29 1.75 -25.18
C TYR A 155 23.03 2.86 -26.21
N ASN A 156 21.77 3.22 -26.49
CA ASN A 156 21.38 4.12 -27.59
C ASN A 156 22.03 3.72 -28.93
N CYS A 157 22.14 2.40 -29.18
CA CYS A 157 22.83 1.85 -30.34
C CYS A 157 24.29 2.34 -30.48
N HIS A 158 24.94 2.70 -29.37
CA HIS A 158 26.25 3.37 -29.32
C HIS A 158 26.37 4.60 -30.24
N ASN A 159 25.24 5.23 -30.59
CA ASN A 159 25.12 6.29 -31.59
C ASN A 159 25.56 5.87 -33.02
N ASN A 160 25.67 4.57 -33.31
CA ASN A 160 26.03 4.02 -34.63
C ASN A 160 24.87 3.29 -35.31
N GLY A 161 23.65 3.65 -34.95
CA GLY A 161 22.43 3.13 -35.59
C GLY A 161 21.21 3.94 -35.18
N GLU A 162 20.11 3.64 -35.84
CA GLU A 162 18.80 4.21 -35.53
C GLU A 162 18.06 3.32 -34.53
N CYS A 163 17.54 3.93 -33.46
CA CYS A 163 16.77 3.23 -32.43
C CYS A 163 15.27 3.21 -32.77
N SER A 164 14.66 2.02 -32.82
CA SER A 164 13.20 1.90 -32.91
C SER A 164 12.56 2.12 -31.54
N SER A 165 11.89 3.26 -31.36
CA SER A 165 11.17 3.58 -30.11
C SER A 165 9.98 2.64 -29.80
N ALA A 166 9.50 1.86 -30.76
CA ALA A 166 8.42 0.89 -30.55
C ALA A 166 8.93 -0.47 -30.06
N THR A 167 10.16 -0.86 -30.42
CA THR A 167 10.69 -2.22 -30.19
C THR A 167 11.98 -2.25 -29.37
N GLY A 168 12.69 -1.13 -29.23
CA GLY A 168 14.01 -1.06 -28.63
C GLY A 168 15.12 -1.70 -29.47
N VAL A 169 14.85 -2.00 -30.75
CA VAL A 169 15.80 -2.63 -31.67
C VAL A 169 16.60 -1.57 -32.43
N CYS A 170 17.90 -1.79 -32.54
CA CYS A 170 18.81 -0.93 -33.30
C CYS A 170 18.97 -1.37 -34.76
N SER A 171 18.80 -0.42 -35.68
CA SER A 171 19.14 -0.53 -37.09
C SER A 171 20.52 0.09 -37.32
N CYS A 172 21.56 -0.73 -37.47
CA CYS A 172 22.94 -0.27 -37.49
C CYS A 172 23.36 0.35 -38.82
N TYR A 173 24.21 1.38 -38.75
CA TYR A 173 24.89 1.93 -39.92
C TYR A 173 25.96 0.94 -40.44
N ASP A 174 26.43 1.14 -41.68
CA ASP A 174 27.43 0.28 -42.31
C ASP A 174 28.70 0.13 -41.46
N GLY A 175 29.17 -1.12 -41.31
CA GLY A 175 30.34 -1.46 -40.50
C GLY A 175 30.05 -1.66 -39.00
N PHE A 176 28.78 -1.67 -38.60
CA PHE A 176 28.35 -1.96 -37.24
C PHE A 176 27.36 -3.14 -37.23
N GLU A 177 27.48 -4.01 -36.22
CA GLU A 177 26.67 -5.22 -36.11
C GLU A 177 25.58 -5.08 -35.03
N PRO A 178 24.35 -5.59 -35.29
CA PRO A 178 23.29 -5.69 -34.28
C PRO A 178 23.70 -6.59 -33.09
N PRO A 179 23.03 -6.49 -31.93
CA PRO A 179 21.88 -5.63 -31.63
C PRO A 179 22.25 -4.24 -31.09
N TYR A 180 23.55 -3.93 -30.91
CA TYR A 180 24.02 -2.72 -30.22
C TYR A 180 24.76 -1.72 -31.10
N CYS A 181 24.92 -2.03 -32.39
CA CYS A 181 25.68 -1.26 -33.36
C CYS A 181 27.10 -0.95 -32.90
N THR A 182 27.77 -2.00 -32.42
CA THR A 182 29.20 -2.01 -32.17
C THR A 182 29.93 -2.37 -33.46
N LYS A 183 31.17 -1.91 -33.65
CA LYS A 183 31.91 -2.13 -34.91
C LYS A 183 31.93 -3.62 -35.25
N GLY A 184 31.30 -3.96 -36.37
CA GLY A 184 31.43 -5.26 -37.00
C GLY A 184 32.80 -5.33 -37.65
N GLY A 185 33.50 -6.45 -37.48
CA GLY A 185 34.83 -6.66 -38.03
C GLY A 185 34.79 -6.82 -39.55
N GLY A 186 34.50 -5.75 -40.30
CA GLY A 186 34.41 -5.73 -41.76
C GLY A 186 35.71 -5.25 -42.42
N GLY A 187 36.76 -6.07 -42.39
CA GLY A 187 37.97 -5.85 -43.17
C GLY A 187 38.94 -7.02 -43.04
N ALA A 188 39.20 -7.71 -44.14
CA ALA A 188 40.21 -8.76 -44.23
C ALA A 188 41.60 -8.18 -43.89
N SER A 189 41.99 -8.24 -42.62
CA SER A 189 43.37 -8.05 -42.16
C SER A 189 43.53 -8.67 -40.78
N SER A 190 44.57 -9.48 -40.66
CA SER A 190 44.93 -10.33 -39.54
C SER A 190 45.33 -9.55 -38.27
N ASN A 191 44.36 -8.98 -37.55
CA ASN A 191 44.41 -8.71 -36.11
C ASN A 191 43.01 -8.37 -35.58
N VAL A 192 42.29 -9.40 -35.13
CA VAL A 192 40.96 -9.29 -34.50
C VAL A 192 41.06 -8.37 -33.28
N SER A 193 40.36 -7.22 -33.33
CA SER A 193 40.12 -6.41 -32.14
C SER A 193 39.29 -7.26 -31.18
N ARG A 194 39.91 -7.66 -30.07
CA ARG A 194 39.28 -8.58 -29.13
C ARG A 194 38.20 -7.86 -28.35
N VAL A 195 36.93 -8.21 -28.57
CA VAL A 195 35.82 -7.59 -27.85
C VAL A 195 35.50 -8.44 -26.64
N HIS A 196 35.97 -7.98 -25.48
CA HIS A 196 35.92 -8.77 -24.25
C HIS A 196 34.54 -8.76 -23.56
N GLY A 197 33.63 -7.91 -24.04
CA GLY A 197 32.26 -7.77 -23.55
C GLY A 197 32.04 -6.51 -22.73
N ILE A 198 30.77 -6.12 -22.67
CA ILE A 198 30.23 -5.00 -21.92
C ILE A 198 29.44 -5.58 -20.75
N ILE A 199 29.83 -5.21 -19.52
CA ILE A 199 29.18 -5.71 -18.31
C ILE A 199 28.29 -4.62 -17.71
N GLY A 200 27.03 -4.97 -17.42
CA GLY A 200 26.07 -4.03 -16.84
C GLY A 200 24.85 -4.73 -16.26
N PHE A 201 24.01 -3.97 -15.55
CA PHE A 201 22.72 -4.46 -15.07
C PHE A 201 21.65 -4.40 -16.17
N VAL A 202 20.66 -5.28 -16.07
CA VAL A 202 19.48 -5.27 -16.96
C VAL A 202 18.56 -4.07 -16.68
N GLN A 203 18.56 -3.56 -15.44
CA GLN A 203 17.67 -2.52 -14.97
C GLN A 203 18.38 -1.59 -13.98
N SER A 204 18.04 -0.31 -13.97
CA SER A 204 18.61 0.71 -13.07
C SER A 204 17.85 0.82 -11.74
N THR A 205 16.70 0.16 -11.62
CA THR A 205 15.88 0.12 -10.41
C THR A 205 15.33 -1.28 -10.17
N ALA A 206 15.10 -1.61 -8.91
CA ALA A 206 14.37 -2.82 -8.50
C ALA A 206 13.51 -2.50 -7.27
N SER A 207 12.45 -3.26 -7.05
CA SER A 207 11.59 -3.11 -5.88
C SER A 207 11.20 -4.48 -5.35
N VAL A 208 11.19 -4.63 -4.03
CA VAL A 208 10.94 -5.89 -3.33
C VAL A 208 10.11 -5.64 -2.08
N GLU A 209 9.26 -6.59 -1.72
CA GLU A 209 8.51 -6.57 -0.46
C GLU A 209 9.39 -7.14 0.66
N GLU A 210 9.29 -6.62 1.89
CA GLU A 210 10.13 -7.06 3.01
C GLU A 210 10.00 -8.54 3.38
N TYR A 211 8.84 -9.14 3.12
CA TYR A 211 8.62 -10.57 3.39
C TYR A 211 9.28 -11.49 2.34
N VAL A 212 9.85 -10.94 1.28
CA VAL A 212 10.56 -11.72 0.26
C VAL A 212 11.98 -11.97 0.75
N GLU A 213 12.28 -13.20 1.16
CA GLU A 213 13.58 -13.58 1.74
C GLU A 213 14.79 -13.29 0.82
N GLU A 214 14.62 -13.38 -0.50
CA GLU A 214 15.71 -13.20 -1.47
C GLU A 214 15.27 -12.41 -2.71
N LEU A 215 15.96 -11.29 -2.97
CA LEU A 215 15.91 -10.55 -4.24
C LEU A 215 17.07 -10.98 -5.13
N THR A 216 16.79 -11.22 -6.41
CA THR A 216 17.83 -11.52 -7.42
C THR A 216 17.96 -10.38 -8.43
N LEU A 217 19.17 -9.85 -8.58
CA LEU A 217 19.53 -8.91 -9.65
C LEU A 217 20.36 -9.62 -10.73
N LYS A 218 20.14 -9.25 -11.99
CA LYS A 218 20.88 -9.80 -13.13
C LYS A 218 21.93 -8.83 -13.67
N VAL A 219 23.12 -9.34 -13.91
CA VAL A 219 24.23 -8.69 -14.59
C VAL A 219 24.52 -9.45 -15.88
N VAL A 220 24.53 -8.72 -16.99
CA VAL A 220 24.72 -9.29 -18.33
C VAL A 220 26.14 -9.06 -18.82
N ARG A 221 26.60 -9.95 -19.69
CA ARG A 221 27.80 -9.76 -20.51
C ARG A 221 27.38 -9.69 -21.97
N ASP A 222 27.39 -8.48 -22.50
CA ASP A 222 26.90 -8.16 -23.83
C ASP A 222 28.03 -7.79 -24.79
N ALA A 223 27.75 -7.81 -26.10
CA ALA A 223 28.64 -7.27 -27.14
C ALA A 223 30.07 -7.83 -27.13
N GLY A 224 30.29 -9.04 -26.64
CA GLY A 224 31.59 -9.71 -26.70
C GLY A 224 31.75 -10.79 -25.64
N THR A 225 32.34 -11.92 -26.01
CA THR A 225 32.61 -13.04 -25.10
C THR A 225 34.10 -13.40 -25.04
N GLN A 226 34.96 -12.59 -25.66
CA GLN A 226 36.36 -12.97 -25.81
C GLN A 226 37.18 -12.73 -24.54
N GLY A 227 37.98 -13.71 -24.15
CA GLY A 227 38.79 -13.69 -22.94
C GLY A 227 37.97 -13.87 -21.67
N ASN A 228 38.67 -14.24 -20.60
CA ASN A 228 38.08 -14.31 -19.28
C ASN A 228 37.94 -12.89 -18.73
N VAL A 229 36.75 -12.55 -18.22
CA VAL A 229 36.46 -11.25 -17.63
C VAL A 229 35.80 -11.40 -16.27
N SER A 230 35.93 -10.39 -15.44
CA SER A 230 35.25 -10.35 -14.16
C SER A 230 34.73 -8.95 -13.84
N ALA A 231 33.69 -8.90 -13.01
CA ALA A 231 33.17 -7.68 -12.42
C ALA A 231 33.15 -7.78 -10.90
N ILE A 232 33.32 -6.65 -10.21
CA ILE A 232 33.20 -6.54 -8.75
C ILE A 232 31.95 -5.72 -8.44
N VAL A 233 31.14 -6.23 -7.52
CA VAL A 233 29.90 -5.58 -7.08
C VAL A 233 30.03 -5.14 -5.63
N GLU A 234 29.56 -3.93 -5.35
CA GLU A 234 29.50 -3.34 -4.01
C GLU A 234 28.10 -2.82 -3.69
N PHE A 235 27.70 -2.97 -2.42
CA PHE A 235 26.46 -2.43 -1.88
C PHE A 235 26.73 -1.12 -1.15
N ARG A 236 25.85 -0.14 -1.37
CA ARG A 236 25.89 1.19 -0.73
C ARG A 236 24.55 1.49 -0.10
N ASP A 237 24.56 1.71 1.20
CA ASP A 237 23.38 2.13 1.96
C ASP A 237 22.89 3.51 1.47
N GLU A 238 21.57 3.71 1.45
CA GLU A 238 20.98 5.04 1.36
C GLU A 238 20.11 5.31 2.59
N THR A 239 18.84 4.92 2.56
CA THR A 239 17.96 5.00 3.74
C THR A 239 17.89 3.68 4.48
N SER A 240 18.04 2.54 3.78
CA SER A 240 18.22 1.23 4.42
C SER A 240 19.69 0.98 4.74
N VAL A 241 19.93 0.23 5.81
CA VAL A 241 21.22 -0.12 6.40
C VAL A 241 21.51 -1.62 6.22
N LYS A 242 22.70 -1.92 5.68
CA LYS A 242 23.17 -3.30 5.54
C LYS A 242 23.28 -4.00 6.90
N GLY A 243 22.72 -5.20 6.97
CA GLY A 243 22.69 -6.04 8.17
C GLY A 243 21.50 -5.75 9.09
N LEU A 244 20.72 -4.69 8.82
CA LEU A 244 19.43 -4.46 9.44
C LEU A 244 18.31 -4.78 8.46
N ASP A 245 18.36 -4.25 7.24
CA ASP A 245 17.23 -4.31 6.30
C ASP A 245 17.54 -5.21 5.10
N TYR A 246 18.83 -5.36 4.77
CA TYR A 246 19.28 -6.25 3.70
C TYR A 246 20.68 -6.80 3.96
N TRP A 247 21.02 -7.90 3.31
CA TRP A 247 22.36 -8.48 3.34
C TRP A 247 22.85 -8.89 1.95
N GLY A 248 24.12 -8.59 1.69
CA GLY A 248 24.82 -8.91 0.44
C GLY A 248 26.34 -8.93 0.63
N LEU A 249 27.07 -9.65 -0.21
CA LEU A 249 28.53 -9.75 -0.11
C LEU A 249 29.19 -8.56 -0.82
N ASN A 250 29.87 -7.68 -0.07
CA ASN A 250 30.65 -6.60 -0.69
C ASN A 250 31.91 -7.18 -1.32
N GLY A 251 32.23 -6.69 -2.51
CA GLY A 251 33.34 -7.22 -3.29
C GLY A 251 33.01 -8.57 -3.95
N GLN A 252 31.72 -8.89 -4.11
CA GLN A 252 31.32 -10.11 -4.82
C GLN A 252 31.85 -10.07 -6.25
N GLY A 253 32.70 -11.04 -6.59
CA GLY A 253 33.22 -11.23 -7.93
C GLY A 253 32.21 -12.00 -8.80
N LEU A 254 31.91 -11.44 -9.96
CA LEU A 254 31.18 -12.11 -11.04
C LEU A 254 32.18 -12.47 -12.13
N TYR A 255 32.17 -13.71 -12.61
CA TYR A 255 33.19 -14.24 -13.52
C TYR A 255 32.56 -14.84 -14.76
N TRP A 256 33.15 -14.55 -15.91
CA TRP A 256 32.82 -15.17 -17.18
C TRP A 256 34.09 -15.72 -17.82
N ASP A 257 34.03 -16.98 -18.22
CA ASP A 257 35.08 -17.61 -19.00
C ASP A 257 35.04 -17.12 -20.46
N ASP A 258 36.12 -17.36 -21.20
CA ASP A 258 36.17 -17.12 -22.65
C ASP A 258 35.03 -17.87 -23.36
N GLY A 259 34.28 -17.15 -24.19
CA GLY A 259 33.10 -17.65 -24.89
C GLY A 259 31.79 -17.59 -24.10
N ASP A 260 31.82 -17.32 -22.79
CA ASP A 260 30.63 -17.32 -21.95
C ASP A 260 29.87 -15.98 -22.00
N SER A 261 28.59 -16.03 -22.42
CA SER A 261 27.64 -14.92 -22.46
C SER A 261 26.45 -15.10 -21.50
N SER A 262 26.49 -16.07 -20.60
CA SER A 262 25.38 -16.32 -19.68
C SER A 262 25.27 -15.23 -18.61
N ASP A 263 24.05 -14.92 -18.20
CA ASP A 263 23.79 -13.94 -17.14
C ASP A 263 24.47 -14.36 -15.82
N ARG A 264 24.77 -13.37 -15.00
CA ARG A 264 25.17 -13.57 -13.60
C ARG A 264 24.14 -12.98 -12.67
N GLU A 265 23.89 -13.70 -11.60
CA GLU A 265 22.89 -13.33 -10.60
C GLU A 265 23.57 -12.87 -9.31
N ILE A 266 23.07 -11.77 -8.77
CA ILE A 266 23.40 -11.28 -7.44
C ILE A 266 22.20 -11.56 -6.57
N LYS A 267 22.38 -12.46 -5.61
CA LYS A 267 21.39 -12.79 -4.59
C LYS A 267 21.55 -11.85 -3.40
N ILE A 268 20.46 -11.23 -3.01
CA ILE A 268 20.39 -10.26 -1.93
C ILE A 268 19.37 -10.78 -0.95
N THR A 269 19.77 -11.00 0.29
CA THR A 269 18.83 -11.39 1.34
C THR A 269 18.12 -10.13 1.82
N ILE A 270 16.79 -10.14 1.84
CA ILE A 270 16.02 -9.07 2.49
C ILE A 270 15.74 -9.53 3.92
N ILE A 271 16.01 -8.65 4.87
CA ILE A 271 15.84 -8.96 6.28
C ILE A 271 14.46 -8.45 6.66
N GLN A 272 13.56 -9.39 6.95
CA GLN A 272 12.24 -9.04 7.45
C GLN A 272 12.33 -8.71 8.94
N ASP A 273 11.74 -7.58 9.31
CA ASP A 273 11.49 -7.25 10.70
C ASP A 273 9.98 -7.01 10.96
N ALA A 274 9.61 -6.85 12.24
CA ALA A 274 8.21 -6.73 12.66
C ALA A 274 7.78 -5.27 12.87
N ARG A 275 8.63 -4.29 12.52
CA ARG A 275 8.37 -2.86 12.69
C ARG A 275 7.76 -2.31 11.39
N PRO A 276 6.65 -1.58 11.48
CA PRO A 276 6.15 -0.86 10.31
C PRO A 276 7.10 0.28 9.94
N GLU A 277 7.72 0.18 8.77
CA GLU A 277 8.70 1.15 8.27
C GLU A 277 8.26 1.75 6.92
N PRO A 278 8.62 3.02 6.63
CA PRO A 278 8.42 3.60 5.31
C PRO A 278 9.30 2.90 4.27
N ALA A 279 9.02 3.09 2.97
CA ALA A 279 9.85 2.49 1.93
C ALA A 279 11.31 2.98 2.02
N GLU A 280 12.25 2.03 1.94
CA GLU A 280 13.67 2.28 2.09
C GLU A 280 14.49 1.91 0.86
N TYR A 281 15.73 2.41 0.79
CA TYR A 281 16.56 2.33 -0.41
C TYR A 281 18.02 1.98 -0.10
N PHE A 282 18.60 1.16 -0.98
CA PHE A 282 20.04 0.97 -1.11
C PHE A 282 20.44 0.87 -2.59
N LYS A 283 21.74 0.92 -2.86
CA LYS A 283 22.30 0.77 -4.21
C LYS A 283 23.22 -0.44 -4.33
N VAL A 284 23.20 -1.05 -5.50
CA VAL A 284 24.14 -2.10 -5.91
C VAL A 284 24.93 -1.57 -7.10
N VAL A 285 26.25 -1.53 -7.01
CA VAL A 285 27.12 -0.83 -7.98
C VAL A 285 28.22 -1.75 -8.48
N ILE A 286 28.49 -1.73 -9.79
CA ILE A 286 29.68 -2.37 -10.37
C ILE A 286 30.87 -1.43 -10.19
N THR A 287 31.87 -1.83 -9.39
CA THR A 287 33.00 -0.98 -9.00
C THR A 287 34.33 -1.36 -9.64
N GLY A 288 34.44 -2.56 -10.20
CA GLY A 288 35.66 -3.03 -10.85
C GLY A 288 35.37 -3.95 -12.04
N LEU A 289 36.20 -3.85 -13.07
CA LEU A 289 36.21 -4.76 -14.23
C LEU A 289 37.62 -5.28 -14.48
N SER A 290 37.73 -6.47 -15.04
CA SER A 290 38.99 -7.08 -15.47
C SER A 290 38.89 -7.68 -16.88
N GLY A 291 40.02 -8.14 -17.40
CA GLY A 291 40.04 -8.90 -18.66
C GLY A 291 39.73 -8.09 -19.92
N GLY A 292 39.76 -6.75 -19.85
CA GLY A 292 39.47 -5.87 -20.98
C GLY A 292 37.98 -5.61 -21.23
N ALA A 293 37.09 -6.06 -20.34
CA ALA A 293 35.68 -5.72 -20.38
C ALA A 293 35.44 -4.23 -20.16
N MET A 294 34.35 -3.72 -20.73
CA MET A 294 33.91 -2.33 -20.58
C MET A 294 32.64 -2.24 -19.74
N LEU A 295 32.43 -1.12 -19.04
CA LEU A 295 31.19 -0.88 -18.32
C LEU A 295 30.06 -0.55 -19.29
N GLY A 296 28.88 -1.11 -19.03
CA GLY A 296 27.65 -0.71 -19.68
C GLY A 296 27.09 0.61 -19.16
N ASN A 297 25.93 1.04 -19.69
CA ASN A 297 25.25 2.26 -19.27
C ASN A 297 24.64 2.15 -17.88
N ILE A 298 24.17 0.97 -17.48
CA ILE A 298 23.59 0.73 -16.16
C ILE A 298 24.63 0.03 -15.31
N THR A 299 25.37 0.84 -14.55
CA THR A 299 26.43 0.38 -13.64
C THR A 299 25.97 0.35 -12.19
N GLU A 300 24.78 0.85 -11.91
CA GLU A 300 24.14 0.81 -10.60
C GLU A 300 22.65 0.48 -10.68
N VAL A 301 22.15 -0.22 -9.67
CA VAL A 301 20.73 -0.46 -9.44
C VAL A 301 20.35 0.16 -8.11
N ARG A 302 19.32 1.01 -8.09
CA ARG A 302 18.70 1.48 -6.86
C ARG A 302 17.56 0.52 -6.48
N VAL A 303 17.67 -0.13 -5.33
CA VAL A 303 16.67 -1.07 -4.83
C VAL A 303 15.77 -0.36 -3.83
N GLU A 304 14.46 -0.54 -3.98
CA GLU A 304 13.41 -0.10 -3.05
C GLU A 304 12.91 -1.31 -2.25
N ILE A 305 13.12 -1.30 -0.95
CA ILE A 305 12.43 -2.18 -0.01
C ILE A 305 11.10 -1.49 0.31
N ARG A 306 9.99 -2.08 -0.15
CA ARG A 306 8.66 -1.48 -0.02
C ARG A 306 8.24 -1.44 1.43
N ALA A 307 7.56 -0.36 1.79
CA ALA A 307 6.95 -0.21 3.10
C ALA A 307 6.12 -1.44 3.44
N ASN A 308 6.25 -1.93 4.67
CA ASN A 308 5.43 -3.01 5.21
C ASN A 308 4.00 -2.54 5.47
N ASN A 309 3.28 -2.21 4.39
CA ASN A 309 1.85 -1.99 4.44
C ASN A 309 1.19 -3.35 4.44
N PHE A 310 1.04 -3.92 5.64
CA PHE A 310 0.39 -5.19 5.94
C PHE A 310 -0.86 -5.42 5.05
N THR A 311 -0.67 -6.09 3.91
CA THR A 311 -1.70 -6.42 2.92
C THR A 311 -1.49 -7.86 2.49
N GLY A 312 -1.77 -8.80 3.41
CA GLY A 312 -1.53 -10.21 3.14
C GLY A 312 -2.04 -11.13 4.23
N ASN A 313 -3.35 -11.40 4.19
CA ASN A 313 -4.05 -12.57 4.72
C ASN A 313 -3.20 -13.65 5.43
N THR A 314 -3.13 -13.61 6.76
CA THR A 314 -3.00 -14.80 7.61
C THR A 314 -3.86 -14.62 8.86
N ASP A 315 -4.61 -15.67 9.20
CA ASP A 315 -5.52 -15.71 10.33
C ASP A 315 -4.82 -15.31 11.63
N LYS A 316 -5.22 -14.16 12.19
CA LYS A 316 -4.93 -13.68 13.56
C LYS A 316 -3.43 -13.54 13.90
N LEU A 317 -2.94 -12.30 14.01
CA LEU A 317 -1.59 -12.03 14.50
C LEU A 317 -1.59 -12.03 16.04
N ALA A 318 -0.96 -13.03 16.67
CA ALA A 318 -0.73 -13.04 18.11
C ALA A 318 0.55 -12.26 18.45
N VAL A 319 0.42 -11.19 19.23
CA VAL A 319 1.52 -10.31 19.64
C VAL A 319 1.70 -10.43 21.16
N GLU A 320 2.89 -10.84 21.60
CA GLU A 320 3.25 -10.90 23.02
C GLU A 320 3.95 -9.61 23.44
N VAL A 321 3.32 -8.84 24.32
CA VAL A 321 3.87 -7.59 24.85
C VAL A 321 4.34 -7.82 26.28
N LYS A 322 5.66 -7.77 26.49
CA LYS A 322 6.29 -7.89 27.82
C LYS A 322 6.49 -6.52 28.44
N PHE A 323 5.97 -6.31 29.65
CA PHE A 323 6.14 -5.07 30.39
C PHE A 323 6.30 -5.33 31.89
N ARG A 324 7.02 -4.43 32.55
CA ARG A 324 7.30 -4.59 33.98
C ARG A 324 6.34 -3.72 34.79
N LEU A 325 5.36 -4.35 35.43
CA LEU A 325 4.49 -3.66 36.38
C LEU A 325 5.22 -3.38 37.71
N THR A 326 4.85 -2.29 38.37
CA THR A 326 5.32 -1.93 39.71
C THR A 326 4.65 -2.75 40.83
N LYS A 327 3.54 -3.43 40.52
CA LYS A 327 2.85 -4.42 41.36
C LYS A 327 2.53 -5.65 40.53
N SER A 328 2.67 -6.86 41.11
CA SER A 328 2.38 -8.11 40.38
C SER A 328 0.89 -8.21 40.04
N ILE A 329 0.55 -8.48 38.77
CA ILE A 329 -0.84 -8.65 38.36
C ILE A 329 -1.48 -9.89 38.98
N ASP A 330 -0.67 -10.88 39.37
CA ASP A 330 -1.11 -12.11 40.04
C ASP A 330 -1.70 -11.84 41.44
N SER A 331 -1.53 -10.62 41.96
CA SER A 331 -2.15 -10.16 43.21
C SER A 331 -3.56 -9.58 43.03
N LEU A 332 -4.04 -9.45 41.78
CA LEU A 332 -5.38 -8.98 41.44
C LEU A 332 -6.27 -10.18 41.06
N PRO A 333 -7.41 -10.41 41.76
CA PRO A 333 -8.31 -11.49 41.39
C PRO A 333 -8.86 -11.30 39.97
N GLU A 334 -9.11 -12.42 39.28
CA GLU A 334 -9.52 -12.51 37.87
C GLU A 334 -10.76 -11.66 37.50
N LEU A 335 -11.58 -11.30 38.50
CA LEU A 335 -12.84 -10.55 38.42
C LEU A 335 -12.77 -9.13 39.01
N SER A 336 -11.58 -8.55 39.20
CA SER A 336 -11.46 -7.19 39.75
C SER A 336 -11.78 -6.12 38.69
N GLN A 337 -12.50 -5.08 39.09
CA GLN A 337 -12.81 -3.92 38.24
C GLN A 337 -11.54 -3.21 37.75
N GLU A 338 -10.45 -3.31 38.53
CA GLU A 338 -9.13 -2.76 38.19
C GLU A 338 -8.46 -3.51 37.05
N ARG A 339 -8.61 -4.85 36.96
CA ARG A 339 -8.07 -5.64 35.84
C ARG A 339 -8.78 -5.28 34.53
N ALA A 340 -10.11 -5.18 34.55
CA ALA A 340 -10.89 -4.82 33.37
C ALA A 340 -10.63 -3.39 32.88
N GLN A 341 -10.37 -2.45 33.81
CA GLN A 341 -9.97 -1.08 33.46
C GLN A 341 -8.59 -1.05 32.81
N PHE A 342 -7.63 -1.81 33.35
CA PHE A 342 -6.29 -1.91 32.79
C PHE A 342 -6.29 -2.52 31.38
N GLU A 343 -7.01 -3.62 31.15
CA GLU A 343 -7.15 -4.22 29.82
C GLU A 343 -7.78 -3.23 28.81
N ASN A 344 -8.77 -2.44 29.24
CA ASN A 344 -9.40 -1.44 28.38
C ASN A 344 -8.47 -0.29 28.00
N TRP A 345 -7.68 0.24 28.95
CA TRP A 345 -6.68 1.28 28.66
C TRP A 345 -5.56 0.75 27.78
N PHE A 346 -5.10 -0.47 28.03
CA PHE A 346 -4.07 -1.09 27.20
C PHE A 346 -4.54 -1.28 25.76
N ILE A 347 -5.80 -1.70 25.56
CA ILE A 347 -6.41 -1.79 24.23
C ILE A 347 -6.46 -0.42 23.54
N ASP A 348 -6.79 0.68 24.25
CA ASP A 348 -6.75 2.04 23.69
C ASP A 348 -5.35 2.42 23.20
N ASP A 349 -4.35 2.24 24.05
CA ASP A 349 -2.97 2.63 23.76
C ASP A 349 -2.42 1.86 22.56
N VAL A 350 -2.66 0.55 22.50
CA VAL A 350 -2.25 -0.29 21.36
C VAL A 350 -3.00 0.10 20.08
N SER A 351 -4.32 0.33 20.18
CA SER A 351 -5.13 0.75 19.02
C SER A 351 -4.67 2.09 18.47
N GLY A 352 -4.35 3.04 19.34
CA GLY A 352 -3.81 4.35 18.98
C GLY A 352 -2.40 4.29 18.42
N LEU A 353 -1.51 3.49 19.02
CA LEU A 353 -0.12 3.34 18.58
C LEU A 353 -0.02 2.66 17.21
N LEU A 354 -0.84 1.63 16.98
CA LEU A 354 -0.84 0.86 15.74
C LEU A 354 -1.85 1.40 14.70
N ALA A 355 -2.61 2.44 15.03
CA ALA A 355 -3.67 3.02 14.20
C ALA A 355 -4.68 1.97 13.67
N ILE A 356 -5.09 1.03 14.54
CA ILE A 356 -6.07 -0.02 14.23
C ILE A 356 -7.34 0.14 15.07
N ASP A 357 -8.49 -0.30 14.55
CA ASP A 357 -9.76 -0.18 15.29
C ASP A 357 -9.74 -0.97 16.59
N ARG A 358 -10.27 -0.35 17.66
CA ARG A 358 -10.40 -0.94 19.00
C ARG A 358 -10.90 -2.40 19.02
N PRO A 359 -11.96 -2.77 18.27
CA PRO A 359 -12.47 -4.15 18.24
C PRO A 359 -11.50 -5.18 17.65
N ARG A 360 -10.44 -4.71 16.98
CA ARG A 360 -9.41 -5.57 16.39
C ARG A 360 -8.33 -5.96 17.39
N VAL A 361 -8.27 -5.37 18.58
CA VAL A 361 -7.31 -5.74 19.61
C VAL A 361 -8.02 -6.55 20.69
N GLN A 362 -7.73 -7.84 20.78
CA GLN A 362 -8.28 -8.71 21.83
C GLN A 362 -7.17 -9.13 22.80
N VAL A 363 -7.39 -8.97 24.10
CA VAL A 363 -6.49 -9.51 25.11
C VAL A 363 -6.78 -11.01 25.26
N GLU A 364 -5.81 -11.86 24.97
CA GLU A 364 -5.95 -13.32 25.06
C GLU A 364 -5.53 -13.84 26.44
N THR A 365 -4.36 -13.43 26.91
CA THR A 365 -3.87 -13.81 28.23
C THR A 365 -3.10 -12.67 28.89
N LEU A 366 -3.18 -12.64 30.22
CA LEU A 366 -2.44 -11.75 31.09
C LEU A 366 -1.78 -12.63 32.16
N SER A 367 -0.46 -12.70 32.14
CA SER A 367 0.29 -13.64 33.00
C SER A 367 1.58 -13.00 33.50
N SER A 368 2.07 -13.44 34.66
CA SER A 368 3.41 -13.09 35.13
C SER A 368 4.30 -14.32 35.22
N ASP A 369 5.59 -14.13 34.95
CA ASP A 369 6.64 -15.10 35.23
C ASP A 369 7.76 -14.45 36.06
N ARG A 370 8.86 -15.17 36.27
CA ARG A 370 10.02 -14.66 37.05
C ARG A 370 10.76 -13.51 36.35
N LYS A 371 10.49 -13.24 35.07
CA LYS A 371 11.14 -12.23 34.23
C LYS A 371 10.28 -10.96 34.06
N GLY A 372 8.97 -11.03 34.31
CA GLY A 372 8.07 -9.87 34.29
C GLY A 372 6.60 -10.26 34.09
N THR A 373 5.75 -9.26 33.86
CA THR A 373 4.37 -9.48 33.45
C THR A 373 4.29 -9.36 31.93
N PHE A 374 3.41 -10.12 31.30
CA PHE A 374 3.18 -10.03 29.86
C PHE A 374 1.70 -10.14 29.53
N ILE A 375 1.28 -9.38 28.53
CA ILE A 375 -0.03 -9.51 27.89
C ILE A 375 0.20 -10.11 26.52
N GLN A 376 -0.54 -11.15 26.22
CA GLN A 376 -0.72 -11.60 24.86
C GLN A 376 -1.98 -10.96 24.30
N ILE A 377 -1.83 -10.23 23.20
CA ILE A 377 -2.94 -9.70 22.43
C ILE A 377 -3.05 -10.44 21.09
N LEU A 378 -4.27 -10.51 20.60
CA LEU A 378 -4.61 -11.00 19.29
C LEU A 378 -5.10 -9.82 18.46
N LEU A 379 -4.42 -9.56 17.34
CA LEU A 379 -4.87 -8.58 16.37
C LEU A 379 -5.75 -9.27 15.33
N LEU A 380 -7.03 -8.93 15.35
CA LEU A 380 -8.00 -9.39 14.38
C LEU A 380 -7.86 -8.62 13.05
N PRO A 381 -8.14 -9.27 11.92
CA PRO A 381 -8.23 -8.57 10.64
C PRO A 381 -9.34 -7.51 10.69
N SER A 382 -9.23 -6.46 9.86
CA SER A 382 -10.36 -5.54 9.73
C SER A 382 -11.51 -6.31 9.10
N VAL A 383 -12.68 -6.27 9.73
CA VAL A 383 -13.90 -6.76 9.08
C VAL A 383 -14.20 -5.78 7.95
N GLU A 384 -13.73 -6.07 6.75
CA GLU A 384 -14.47 -5.60 5.59
C GLU A 384 -15.85 -6.24 5.73
N THR A 385 -16.85 -5.41 6.01
CA THR A 385 -18.22 -5.78 5.70
C THR A 385 -18.26 -5.99 4.19
N LYS A 386 -17.96 -7.22 3.76
CA LYS A 386 -18.54 -7.75 2.53
C LYS A 386 -20.03 -7.50 2.70
N GLY A 387 -20.55 -6.50 1.99
CA GLY A 387 -21.98 -6.39 1.80
C GLY A 387 -22.44 -7.76 1.33
N GLU A 388 -23.22 -8.44 2.16
CA GLU A 388 -24.02 -9.55 1.71
C GLU A 388 -24.78 -9.03 0.50
N VAL A 389 -24.44 -9.54 -0.68
CA VAL A 389 -25.35 -9.49 -1.81
C VAL A 389 -26.56 -10.29 -1.35
N LEU A 390 -27.57 -9.59 -0.84
CA LEU A 390 -28.91 -10.12 -0.72
C LEU A 390 -29.31 -10.55 -2.14
N ASP A 391 -29.31 -11.85 -2.39
CA ASP A 391 -29.94 -12.45 -3.55
C ASP A 391 -31.41 -12.00 -3.57
N PRO A 392 -31.86 -11.23 -4.59
CA PRO A 392 -33.24 -10.77 -4.65
C PRO A 392 -34.26 -11.87 -4.96
N ASN A 393 -33.87 -13.15 -5.06
CA ASN A 393 -34.75 -14.23 -5.57
C ASN A 393 -34.97 -15.44 -4.65
N LEU A 394 -34.69 -15.37 -3.35
CA LEU A 394 -35.21 -16.36 -2.38
C LEU A 394 -36.45 -15.83 -1.64
N GLY A 395 -37.60 -15.98 -2.30
CA GLY A 395 -38.91 -15.66 -1.75
C GLY A 395 -40.05 -15.81 -2.76
N LYS A 396 -40.30 -17.04 -3.21
CA LYS A 396 -41.59 -17.49 -3.73
C LYS A 396 -42.05 -18.72 -2.97
#